data_AF-A0A1M3HPQ1-F1
#
_entry.id   AF-A0A1M3HPQ1-F1
#
_cell.length_a   1.000
_cell.length_b   1.000
_cell.length_c   1.000
_cell.angle_alpha   90.00
_cell.angle_beta   90.00
_cell.angle_gamma   90.00
#
_symmetry.space_group_name_H-M   'P 1'
#
loop_
_entity.id
_entity.type
_entity.pdbx_description
1 polymer ?
#
loop_
_entity_poly.entity_id
_entity_poly.type
_entity_poly.pdbx_seq_one_letter_code
_entity_poly.pdbx_strand_id
1 'polypeptide(L)'
;MRRTLSLLILALLAAPCLFGQTETPPADDMPFGLIMGIILLSVALACMTAGVIIAVVALSITAAMAAAGIISTALVVGLYKKSVTAGFKTLIMLVSAIGGSITGITGVYFANKIFNLNLTRITVAWAGIAGGLIGGILLSLIIITIIRVILARIAR
;
A
#
# COMPACT_ATOMS: atom_id res chain seq x y z
N MET A 1 7.88 -2.12 -8.68
CA MET A 1 7.06 -3.26 -8.24
C MET A 1 6.27 -3.97 -9.33
N ARG A 2 5.36 -3.34 -10.10
CA ARG A 2 4.60 -4.07 -11.15
C ARG A 2 5.47 -4.81 -12.17
N ARG A 3 6.58 -4.21 -12.65
CA ARG A 3 7.54 -4.87 -13.56
C ARG A 3 8.33 -6.00 -12.89
N THR A 4 8.76 -5.87 -11.63
CA THR A 4 9.48 -6.95 -10.93
C THR A 4 8.57 -8.10 -10.53
N LEU A 5 7.30 -7.81 -10.24
CA LEU A 5 6.26 -8.81 -10.00
C LEU A 5 5.88 -9.52 -11.31
N SER A 6 5.75 -8.79 -12.43
CA SER A 6 5.61 -9.40 -13.76
C SER A 6 6.84 -10.22 -14.16
N LEU A 7 8.06 -9.78 -13.85
CA LEU A 7 9.28 -10.55 -14.13
C LEU A 7 9.41 -11.80 -13.24
N LEU A 8 8.97 -11.74 -11.98
CA LEU A 8 8.89 -12.90 -11.11
C LEU A 8 7.83 -13.90 -11.58
N ILE A 9 6.66 -13.41 -12.02
CA ILE A 9 5.62 -14.24 -12.64
C ILE A 9 6.13 -14.86 -13.94
N LEU A 10 6.82 -14.09 -14.78
CA LEU A 10 7.40 -14.57 -16.04
C LEU A 10 8.52 -15.59 -15.79
N ALA A 11 9.36 -15.38 -14.77
CA ALA A 11 10.41 -16.31 -14.35
C ALA A 11 9.83 -17.59 -13.72
N LEU A 12 8.74 -17.50 -12.96
CA LEU A 12 8.02 -18.67 -12.43
C LEU A 12 7.31 -19.47 -13.53
N LEU A 13 6.77 -18.79 -14.55
CA LEU A 13 6.19 -19.42 -15.74
C LEU A 13 7.26 -20.02 -16.66
N ALA A 14 8.45 -19.42 -16.73
CA ALA A 14 9.56 -19.91 -17.52
C ALA A 14 10.32 -21.07 -16.86
N ALA A 15 10.29 -21.17 -15.52
CA ALA A 15 10.93 -22.26 -14.78
C ALA A 15 10.49 -23.67 -15.21
N PRO A 16 9.17 -23.99 -15.35
CA PRO A 16 8.76 -25.30 -15.87
C PRO A 16 9.13 -25.49 -17.34
N CYS A 17 9.21 -24.42 -18.14
CA CYS A 17 9.69 -24.51 -19.53
C CYS A 17 11.21 -24.80 -19.60
N LEU A 18 12.00 -24.27 -18.66
CA LEU A 18 13.46 -24.45 -18.59
C LEU A 18 13.84 -25.85 -18.08
N PHE A 19 13.09 -26.38 -17.10
CA PHE A 19 13.27 -27.75 -16.62
C PHE A 19 12.82 -28.83 -17.63
N GLY A 20 12.03 -28.46 -18.64
CA GLY A 20 11.59 -29.38 -19.70
C GLY A 20 12.58 -29.55 -20.87
N GLN A 21 13.70 -28.82 -20.92
CA GLN A 21 14.62 -28.85 -22.07
C GLN A 21 15.94 -29.61 -21.85
N THR A 22 16.25 -30.09 -20.64
CA THR A 22 17.57 -30.68 -20.36
C THR A 22 17.64 -32.20 -20.48
N GLU A 23 16.54 -32.88 -20.70
CA GLU A 23 16.56 -34.31 -21.02
C GLU A 23 15.75 -34.52 -22.28
N THR A 24 16.38 -35.02 -23.34
CA THR A 24 15.69 -35.76 -24.40
C THR A 24 15.47 -37.18 -23.87
N PRO A 25 14.27 -37.57 -23.42
CA PRO A 25 13.98 -38.96 -23.11
C PRO A 25 13.37 -39.63 -24.35
N PRO A 26 13.40 -40.97 -24.45
CA PRO A 26 12.72 -41.71 -25.50
C PRO A 26 11.24 -41.29 -25.58
N ALA A 27 10.65 -41.39 -26.79
CA ALA A 27 9.34 -40.85 -27.16
C ALA A 27 8.12 -41.33 -26.31
N ASP A 28 8.34 -42.14 -25.27
CA ASP A 28 7.30 -42.77 -24.46
C ASP A 28 6.95 -42.00 -23.15
N ASP A 29 7.79 -41.06 -22.68
CA ASP A 29 7.60 -40.36 -21.37
C ASP A 29 7.00 -38.94 -21.45
N MET A 30 6.69 -38.46 -22.66
CA MET A 30 6.10 -37.13 -22.90
C MET A 30 4.82 -36.78 -22.10
N PRO A 31 3.88 -37.71 -21.80
CA PRO A 31 2.68 -37.33 -21.04
C PRO A 31 2.97 -37.01 -19.57
N PHE A 32 3.97 -37.64 -18.95
CA PHE A 32 4.23 -37.51 -17.50
C PHE A 32 4.82 -36.13 -17.15
N GLY A 33 5.79 -35.64 -17.93
CA GLY A 33 6.39 -34.32 -17.72
C GLY A 33 5.39 -33.17 -17.88
N LEU A 34 4.48 -33.29 -18.84
CA LEU A 34 3.43 -32.30 -19.10
C LEU A 34 2.41 -32.25 -17.95
N ILE A 35 2.01 -33.42 -17.42
CA ILE A 35 1.13 -33.51 -16.24
C ILE A 35 1.78 -32.88 -15.01
N MET A 36 3.07 -33.17 -14.75
CA MET A 36 3.79 -32.57 -13.61
C MET A 36 3.92 -31.04 -13.73
N GLY A 37 4.18 -30.53 -14.94
CA GLY A 37 4.23 -29.09 -15.20
C GLY A 37 2.90 -28.40 -14.93
N ILE A 38 1.78 -28.99 -15.35
CA ILE A 38 0.43 -28.45 -15.08
C ILE A 38 0.13 -28.45 -13.57
N ILE A 39 0.50 -29.51 -12.86
CA ILE A 39 0.30 -29.59 -11.40
C ILE A 39 1.10 -28.49 -10.69
N LEU A 40 2.39 -28.34 -10.99
CA LEU A 40 3.22 -27.27 -10.41
C LEU A 40 2.69 -25.87 -10.72
N LEU A 41 2.24 -25.63 -11.95
CA LEU A 41 1.64 -24.35 -12.34
C LEU A 41 0.35 -24.06 -11.55
N SER A 42 -0.51 -25.07 -11.39
CA SER A 42 -1.77 -24.93 -10.64
C SER A 42 -1.53 -24.60 -9.16
N VAL A 43 -0.54 -25.25 -8.54
CA VAL A 43 -0.14 -25.00 -7.15
C VAL A 43 0.47 -23.61 -7.00
N ALA A 44 1.31 -23.19 -7.94
CA ALA A 44 1.90 -21.85 -7.93
C ALA A 44 0.83 -20.75 -8.04
N LEU A 45 -0.17 -20.93 -8.93
CA LEU A 45 -1.29 -20.00 -9.03
C LEU A 45 -2.12 -19.96 -7.75
N ALA A 46 -2.44 -21.13 -7.17
CA ALA A 46 -3.21 -21.21 -5.93
C ALA A 46 -2.49 -20.53 -4.75
N CYS A 47 -1.17 -20.71 -4.65
CA CYS A 47 -0.37 -20.06 -3.62
C CYS A 47 -0.34 -18.53 -3.81
N MET A 48 -0.22 -18.07 -5.06
CA MET A 48 -0.22 -16.64 -5.38
C MET A 48 -1.56 -15.98 -5.04
N THR A 49 -2.68 -16.60 -5.42
CA THR A 49 -4.02 -16.06 -5.14
C THR A 49 -4.31 -16.07 -3.64
N ALA A 50 -3.98 -17.15 -2.94
CA ALA A 50 -4.13 -17.24 -1.49
C ALA A 50 -3.30 -16.15 -0.77
N GLY A 51 -2.05 -15.95 -1.17
CA GLY A 51 -1.18 -14.92 -0.60
C GLY A 51 -1.73 -13.50 -0.79
N VAL A 52 -2.29 -13.18 -1.96
CA VAL A 52 -2.93 -11.88 -2.22
C VAL A 52 -4.17 -11.69 -1.35
N ILE A 53 -5.01 -12.71 -1.22
CA ILE A 53 -6.22 -12.64 -0.38
C ILE A 53 -5.83 -12.37 1.08
N ILE A 54 -4.85 -13.12 1.61
CA ILE A 54 -4.36 -12.93 2.98
C ILE A 54 -3.81 -11.51 3.17
N ALA A 55 -3.01 -11.00 2.23
CA ALA A 55 -2.45 -9.66 2.31
C ALA A 55 -3.53 -8.57 2.31
N VAL A 56 -4.57 -8.71 1.49
CA VAL A 56 -5.70 -7.77 1.43
C VAL A 56 -6.50 -7.80 2.73
N VAL A 57 -6.75 -8.98 3.30
CA VAL A 57 -7.45 -9.13 4.58
C VAL A 57 -6.63 -8.51 5.73
N ALA A 58 -5.32 -8.75 5.77
CA ALA A 58 -4.46 -8.12 6.78
C ALA A 58 -4.47 -6.58 6.67
N LEU A 59 -4.38 -6.04 5.44
CA LEU A 59 -4.46 -4.61 5.20
C LEU A 59 -5.83 -4.02 5.60
N SER A 60 -6.93 -4.70 5.29
CA SER A 60 -8.26 -4.22 5.65
C SER A 60 -8.47 -4.19 7.17
N ILE A 61 -7.98 -5.20 7.90
CA ILE A 61 -8.03 -5.23 9.37
C ILE A 61 -7.22 -4.09 9.97
N THR A 62 -5.98 -3.88 9.50
CA THR A 62 -5.15 -2.76 9.99
C THR A 62 -5.78 -1.40 9.70
N ALA A 63 -6.37 -1.22 8.51
CA ALA A 63 -7.10 -0.01 8.15
C ALA A 63 -8.33 0.19 9.04
N ALA A 64 -9.09 -0.87 9.34
CA ALA A 64 -10.26 -0.81 10.22
C ALA A 64 -9.86 -0.47 11.67
N MET A 65 -8.79 -1.07 12.20
CA MET A 65 -8.25 -0.73 13.51
C MET A 65 -7.76 0.72 13.58
N ALA A 66 -7.06 1.18 12.54
CA ALA A 66 -6.63 2.57 12.45
C ALA A 66 -7.85 3.50 12.43
N ALA A 67 -8.86 3.23 11.60
CA ALA A 67 -10.09 4.01 11.56
C ALA A 67 -10.81 4.04 12.92
N ALA A 68 -10.94 2.89 13.59
CA ALA A 68 -11.54 2.81 14.92
C ALA A 68 -10.77 3.63 15.96
N GLY A 69 -9.43 3.60 15.93
CA GLY A 69 -8.57 4.40 16.79
C GLY A 69 -8.74 5.91 16.54
N ILE A 70 -8.80 6.32 15.27
CA ILE A 70 -9.02 7.72 14.91
C ILE A 70 -10.42 8.17 15.35
N ILE A 71 -11.45 7.35 15.13
CA ILE A 71 -12.83 7.65 15.55
C ILE A 71 -12.92 7.76 17.09
N SER A 72 -12.29 6.85 17.82
CA SER A 72 -12.24 6.87 19.29
C SER A 72 -11.58 8.14 19.82
N THR A 73 -10.40 8.50 19.32
CA THR A 73 -9.70 9.73 19.74
C THR A 73 -10.51 10.99 19.42
N ALA A 74 -11.19 11.02 18.28
CA ALA A 74 -12.06 12.12 17.88
C ALA A 74 -13.29 12.30 18.77
N LEU A 75 -13.93 11.19 19.14
CA LEU A 75 -15.06 11.16 20.06
C LEU A 75 -14.66 11.69 21.44
N VAL A 76 -13.52 11.21 21.97
CA VAL A 76 -12.99 11.67 23.27
C VAL A 76 -12.70 13.17 23.23
N VAL A 77 -12.02 13.67 22.19
CA VAL A 77 -11.72 15.10 22.05
C VAL A 77 -13.00 15.93 21.87
N GLY A 78 -13.99 15.43 21.13
CA GLY A 78 -15.28 16.07 20.94
C GLY A 78 -16.08 16.22 22.24
N LEU A 79 -16.08 15.17 23.07
CA LEU A 79 -16.67 15.17 24.42
C LEU A 79 -15.93 16.13 25.35
N TYR A 80 -14.60 16.10 25.36
CA TYR A 80 -13.78 16.92 26.26
C TYR A 80 -13.90 18.42 25.96
N LYS A 81 -13.99 18.81 24.68
CA LYS A 81 -14.16 20.21 24.27
C LYS A 81 -15.62 20.67 24.14
N LYS A 82 -16.60 19.81 24.48
CA LYS A 82 -18.06 20.06 24.30
C LYS A 82 -18.41 20.62 22.92
N SER A 83 -17.65 20.28 21.89
CA SER A 83 -17.83 20.81 20.54
C SER A 83 -17.44 19.77 19.50
N VAL A 84 -18.42 19.39 18.68
CA VAL A 84 -18.26 18.46 17.55
C VAL A 84 -17.19 18.95 16.56
N THR A 85 -17.05 20.27 16.43
CA THR A 85 -16.07 20.92 15.55
C THR A 85 -14.62 20.65 15.98
N ALA A 86 -14.36 20.42 17.27
CA ALA A 86 -13.02 20.10 17.76
C ALA A 86 -12.61 18.65 17.43
N GLY A 87 -13.53 17.69 17.55
CA GLY A 87 -13.28 16.28 17.21
C GLY A 87 -13.10 16.06 15.70
N PHE A 88 -13.85 16.78 14.87
CA PHE A 88 -13.70 16.74 13.41
C PHE A 88 -12.34 17.30 12.95
N LYS A 89 -11.85 18.34 13.62
CA LYS A 89 -10.52 18.91 13.37
C LYS A 89 -9.40 17.90 13.65
N THR A 90 -9.50 17.11 14.72
CA THR A 90 -8.51 16.07 15.04
C THR A 90 -8.60 14.87 14.08
N LEU A 91 -9.79 14.49 13.63
CA LEU A 91 -9.98 13.47 12.59
C LEU A 91 -9.23 13.84 11.31
N ILE A 92 -9.49 15.04 10.79
CA ILE A 92 -8.86 15.51 9.55
C ILE A 92 -7.34 15.53 9.69
N MET A 93 -6.82 15.93 10.85
CA MET A 93 -5.38 15.95 11.11
C MET A 93 -4.73 14.58 11.15
N LEU A 94 -5.34 13.59 11.81
CA LEU A 94 -4.79 12.23 11.81
C LEU A 94 -4.88 11.59 10.43
N VAL A 95 -6.03 11.70 9.75
CA VAL A 95 -6.23 11.07 8.44
C VAL A 95 -5.29 11.70 7.40
N SER A 96 -5.09 13.02 7.42
CA SER A 96 -4.19 13.68 6.49
C SER A 96 -2.72 13.41 6.79
N ALA A 97 -2.32 13.22 8.05
CA ALA A 97 -0.95 12.84 8.41
C ALA A 97 -0.64 11.39 7.98
N ILE A 98 -1.56 10.45 8.22
CA ILE A 98 -1.41 9.05 7.81
C ILE A 98 -1.46 8.95 6.27
N GLY A 99 -2.45 9.57 5.63
CA GLY A 99 -2.54 9.61 4.17
C GLY A 99 -1.34 10.31 3.52
N GLY A 100 -0.89 11.42 4.10
CA GLY A 100 0.28 12.17 3.66
C GLY A 100 1.56 11.35 3.72
N SER A 101 1.80 10.64 4.83
CA SER A 101 2.98 9.77 4.98
C SER A 101 3.00 8.63 3.96
N ILE A 102 1.87 7.94 3.73
CA ILE A 102 1.75 6.87 2.73
C ILE A 102 2.01 7.43 1.31
N THR A 103 1.40 8.58 0.99
CA THR A 103 1.55 9.22 -0.32
C THR A 103 2.97 9.76 -0.53
N GLY A 104 3.61 10.27 0.53
CA GLY A 104 4.99 10.75 0.51
C GLY A 104 6.00 9.64 0.26
N ILE A 105 5.88 8.51 0.96
CA ILE A 105 6.72 7.33 0.70
C ILE A 105 6.55 6.85 -0.74
N THR A 106 5.30 6.76 -1.21
CA THR A 106 5.01 6.32 -2.58
C THR A 106 5.55 7.29 -3.61
N GLY A 107 5.40 8.61 -3.38
CA GLY A 107 5.89 9.66 -4.26
C GLY A 107 7.41 9.69 -4.38
N VAL A 108 8.12 9.63 -3.25
CA VAL A 108 9.59 9.58 -3.25
C VAL A 108 10.10 8.28 -3.87
N TYR A 109 9.42 7.15 -3.66
CA TYR A 109 9.74 5.89 -4.34
C TYR A 109 9.58 5.99 -5.87
N PHE A 110 8.52 6.64 -6.34
CA PHE A 110 8.30 6.89 -7.77
C PHE A 110 9.32 7.87 -8.35
N ALA A 111 9.61 8.97 -7.66
CA ALA A 111 10.61 9.95 -8.07
C ALA A 111 12.01 9.32 -8.17
N ASN A 112 12.39 8.51 -7.18
CA ASN A 112 13.67 7.79 -7.19
C ASN A 112 13.81 6.87 -8.41
N LYS A 113 12.69 6.25 -8.82
CA LYS A 113 12.65 5.35 -9.98
C LYS A 113 12.68 6.07 -11.33
N ILE A 114 12.06 7.25 -11.43
CA ILE A 114 12.03 8.04 -12.67
C ILE A 114 13.36 8.76 -12.89
N PHE A 115 13.95 9.30 -11.83
CA PHE A 115 15.16 10.12 -11.92
C PHE A 115 16.47 9.33 -11.74
N ASN A 116 16.43 8.01 -11.53
CA ASN A 116 17.63 7.18 -11.26
C ASN A 116 18.54 7.77 -10.17
N LEU A 117 17.93 8.42 -9.18
CA LEU A 117 18.63 8.86 -7.98
C LEU A 117 19.08 7.57 -7.28
N ASN A 118 20.38 7.30 -7.27
CA ASN A 118 20.96 6.07 -6.72
C ASN A 118 20.98 6.13 -5.17
N LEU A 119 19.85 6.52 -4.59
CA LEU A 119 19.69 6.73 -3.15
C LEU A 119 19.45 5.40 -2.46
N THR A 120 20.18 5.20 -1.36
CA THR A 120 20.02 4.06 -0.47
C THR A 120 18.57 3.95 0.00
N ARG A 121 18.01 2.72 0.03
CA ARG A 121 16.62 2.43 0.42
C ARG A 121 16.19 3.10 1.73
N ILE A 122 17.12 3.25 2.67
CA ILE A 122 16.90 3.89 3.96
C ILE A 122 16.59 5.39 3.76
N THR A 123 17.39 6.10 2.96
CA THR A 123 17.20 7.53 2.68
C THR A 123 15.86 7.82 2.01
N VAL A 124 15.43 6.96 1.09
CA VAL A 124 14.12 7.06 0.42
C VAL A 124 12.97 6.93 1.42
N ALA A 125 13.08 6.00 2.38
CA ALA A 125 12.04 5.79 3.40
C ALA A 125 11.95 7.00 4.35
N TRP A 126 13.08 7.49 4.85
CA TRP A 126 13.12 8.65 5.75
C TRP A 126 12.65 9.94 5.06
N ALA A 127 13.10 10.20 3.83
CA ALA A 127 12.66 11.36 3.06
C ALA A 127 11.17 11.30 2.71
N GLY A 128 10.65 10.11 2.40
CA GLY A 128 9.23 9.88 2.13
C GLY A 128 8.35 10.09 3.36
N ILE A 129 8.77 9.59 4.53
CA ILE A 129 8.06 9.79 5.80
C ILE A 129 8.09 11.28 6.16
N ALA A 130 9.26 11.91 6.16
CA ALA A 130 9.39 13.32 6.52
C ALA A 130 8.58 14.23 5.58
N GLY A 131 8.72 14.04 4.26
CA GLY A 131 8.00 14.83 3.27
C GLY A 131 6.49 14.58 3.29
N GLY A 132 6.08 13.33 3.46
CA GLY A 132 4.67 12.97 3.55
C GLY A 132 4.00 13.46 4.83
N LEU A 133 4.71 13.44 5.96
CA LEU A 133 4.20 13.93 7.24
C LEU A 133 4.09 15.46 7.25
N ILE A 134 5.11 16.16 6.73
CA ILE A 134 5.05 17.63 6.55
C ILE A 134 3.91 18.00 5.61
N GLY A 135 3.81 17.36 4.44
CA GLY A 135 2.75 17.63 3.46
C GLY A 135 1.35 17.31 4.02
N GLY A 136 1.21 16.21 4.76
CA GLY A 136 -0.05 15.81 5.39
C GLY A 136 -0.51 16.77 6.49
N ILE A 137 0.41 17.30 7.29
CA ILE A 137 0.12 18.34 8.29
C ILE A 137 -0.24 19.66 7.61
N LEU A 138 0.50 20.06 6.58
CA LEU A 138 0.25 21.31 5.85
C LEU A 138 -1.15 21.29 5.21
N LEU A 139 -1.50 20.19 4.54
CA LEU A 139 -2.82 19.99 3.94
C LEU A 139 -3.93 20.05 5.00
N SER A 140 -3.69 19.45 6.17
CA SER A 140 -4.62 19.53 7.30
C SER A 140 -4.89 20.96 7.73
N LEU A 141 -3.84 21.74 7.93
CA LEU A 141 -3.93 23.13 8.37
C LEU A 141 -4.74 23.98 7.38
N ILE A 142 -4.58 23.73 6.07
CA ILE A 142 -5.34 24.42 5.02
C ILE A 142 -6.83 24.08 5.15
N ILE A 143 -7.20 22.80 5.24
CA ILE A 143 -8.59 22.36 5.36
C ILE A 143 -9.25 22.95 6.61
N ILE A 144 -8.54 22.93 7.74
CA ILE A 144 -8.99 23.50 9.01
C ILE A 144 -9.25 25.01 8.89
N THR A 145 -8.40 25.70 8.15
CA THR A 145 -8.53 27.15 7.92
C THR A 145 -9.76 27.44 7.06
N ILE A 146 -9.99 26.66 6.00
CA ILE A 146 -11.18 26.79 5.14
C ILE A 146 -12.46 26.59 5.95
N ILE A 147 -12.53 25.54 6.78
CA ILE A 147 -13.70 25.27 7.63
C ILE A 147 -13.97 26.45 8.58
N ARG A 148 -12.93 27.02 9.19
CA ARG A 148 -13.08 28.21 10.06
C ARG A 148 -13.63 29.41 9.30
N VAL A 149 -13.13 29.66 8.09
CA VAL A 149 -13.59 30.77 7.25
C VAL A 149 -15.05 30.61 6.85
N ILE A 150 -15.47 29.40 6.49
CA ILE A 150 -16.86 29.09 6.14
C ILE A 150 -17.79 29.28 7.35
N LEU A 151 -17.43 28.75 8.51
CA LEU A 151 -18.22 28.91 9.73
C LEU A 151 -18.37 30.39 10.14
N ALA A 152 -17.28 31.17 10.04
CA ALA A 152 -17.29 32.59 10.33
C ALA A 152 -18.13 33.41 9.34
N ARG A 153 -18.29 32.92 8.09
CA ARG A 153 -19.17 33.53 7.10
C ARG A 153 -20.65 33.20 7.30
N ILE A 154 -20.97 32.06 7.87
CA ILE A 154 -22.36 31.63 8.14
C ILE A 154 -22.93 32.29 9.40
N ALA A 155 -22.07 32.65 10.37
CA ALA A 155 -22.47 33.28 11.63
C ALA A 155 -22.63 34.82 11.53
N ARG A 156 -22.40 35.41 10.35
CA ARG A 156 -22.54 36.85 10.08
C ARG A 156 -23.72 37.06 9.15
#